data_AF-A0A2N6AQA9-F1
#
_entry.id   AF-A0A2N6AQA9-F1
#
_cell.length_a   1.000
_cell.length_b   1.000
_cell.length_c   1.000
_cell.angle_alpha   90.00
_cell.angle_beta   90.00
_cell.angle_gamma   90.00
#
_symmetry.space_group_name_H-M   'P 1'
#
loop_
_entity.id
_entity.type
_entity.pdbx_description
1 polymer ?
#
loop_
_entity_poly.entity_id
_entity_poly.type
_entity_poly.pdbx_seq_one_letter_code
_entity_poly.pdbx_strand_id
1 'polypeptide(L)'
;MSAKIIGGFEATLNSNTTIAYFIPLLAGMGGNVGTQSSTLTVRGIATGQIDSKEVLKIVLHEFSVGFSVGLICSLLVAFMTFVLNGEMVLSLIVGVAMWANMITAATIGTLVPLIFKRVGVDPAVASAPFISTTIDITGISIYFTLTTILMSQFNLF
;
A
#
# COMPACT_ATOMS: atom_id res chain seq x y z
N MET A 1 -2.81 -11.87 -11.33
CA MET A 1 -2.18 -10.69 -11.95
C MET A 1 -0.87 -10.34 -11.25
N SER A 2 -0.86 -10.28 -9.92
CA SER A 2 0.33 -10.07 -9.08
C SER A 2 1.52 -10.97 -9.43
N ALA A 3 1.32 -12.27 -9.69
CA ALA A 3 2.39 -13.18 -10.09
C ALA A 3 3.12 -12.73 -11.37
N LYS A 4 2.43 -12.13 -12.35
CA LYS A 4 3.08 -11.59 -13.57
C LYS A 4 3.94 -10.36 -13.26
N ILE A 5 3.51 -9.53 -12.29
CA ILE A 5 4.27 -8.36 -11.85
C ILE A 5 5.54 -8.83 -11.15
N ILE A 6 5.42 -9.80 -10.23
CA ILE A 6 6.56 -10.42 -9.54
C ILE A 6 7.56 -10.99 -10.54
N GLY A 7 7.10 -11.71 -11.58
CA GLY A 7 7.96 -12.22 -12.64
C GLY A 7 8.69 -11.12 -13.43
N GLY A 8 8.15 -9.90 -13.51
CA GLY A 8 8.84 -8.75 -14.08
C GLY A 8 10.01 -8.22 -13.25
N PHE A 9 10.10 -8.60 -11.97
CA PHE A 9 11.15 -8.22 -11.02
C PHE A 9 12.01 -9.42 -10.60
N GLU A 10 12.09 -10.46 -11.43
CA GLU A 10 12.87 -11.68 -11.17
C GLU A 10 14.35 -11.38 -10.92
N ALA A 11 14.95 -10.43 -11.66
CA ALA A 11 16.32 -10.00 -11.44
C ALA A 11 16.54 -9.42 -10.03
N THR A 12 15.61 -8.61 -9.55
CA THR A 12 15.65 -8.06 -8.18
C THR A 12 15.50 -9.17 -7.14
N LEU A 13 14.60 -10.13 -7.35
CA LEU A 13 14.43 -11.27 -6.45
C LEU A 13 15.67 -12.17 -6.40
N ASN A 14 16.31 -12.41 -7.54
CA ASN A 14 17.52 -13.22 -7.62
C ASN A 14 18.73 -12.52 -6.96
N SER A 15 18.75 -11.19 -6.93
CA SER A 15 19.80 -10.44 -6.23
C SER A 15 19.71 -10.58 -4.70
N ASN A 16 18.49 -10.61 -4.14
CA ASN A 16 18.27 -10.84 -2.72
C ASN A 16 16.91 -11.49 -2.48
N THR A 17 16.92 -12.80 -2.18
CA THR A 17 15.69 -13.58 -2.00
C THR A 17 14.89 -13.19 -0.76
N THR A 18 15.52 -12.53 0.22
CA THR A 18 14.89 -12.07 1.47
C THR A 18 13.78 -11.05 1.19
N ILE A 19 13.84 -10.33 0.07
CA ILE A 19 12.79 -9.42 -0.42
C ILE A 19 11.44 -10.14 -0.51
N ALA A 20 11.43 -11.41 -0.93
CA ALA A 20 10.20 -12.19 -1.06
C ALA A 20 9.50 -12.44 0.29
N TYR A 21 10.25 -12.47 1.40
CA TYR A 21 9.69 -12.73 2.73
C TYR A 21 8.77 -11.61 3.22
N PHE A 22 8.88 -10.41 2.64
CA PHE A 22 8.03 -9.28 2.97
C PHE A 22 6.73 -9.21 2.16
N ILE A 23 6.54 -10.07 1.15
CA ILE A 23 5.32 -10.06 0.33
C ILE A 23 4.06 -10.35 1.16
N PRO A 24 4.01 -11.34 2.07
CA PRO A 24 2.84 -11.57 2.91
C PRO A 24 2.54 -10.38 3.83
N LEU A 25 3.58 -9.77 4.38
CA LEU A 25 3.47 -8.60 5.26
C LEU A 25 2.94 -7.38 4.49
N LEU A 26 3.44 -7.15 3.28
CA LEU A 26 2.98 -6.13 2.35
C LEU A 26 1.50 -6.28 2.06
N ALA A 27 1.07 -7.49 1.70
CA ALA A 27 -0.33 -7.79 1.39
C ALA A 27 -1.22 -7.58 2.61
N GLY A 28 -0.80 -8.07 3.79
CA GLY A 28 -1.54 -7.91 5.03
C GLY A 28 -1.69 -6.45 5.46
N MET A 29 -0.59 -5.70 5.53
CA MET A 29 -0.61 -4.30 5.99
C MET A 29 -1.30 -3.38 4.99
N GLY A 30 -1.02 -3.53 3.69
CA GLY A 30 -1.70 -2.78 2.65
C GLY A 30 -3.21 -3.07 2.63
N GLY A 31 -3.59 -4.35 2.69
CA GLY A 31 -4.99 -4.77 2.73
C GLY A 31 -5.74 -4.22 3.94
N ASN A 32 -5.14 -4.27 5.13
CA ASN A 32 -5.75 -3.75 6.36
C ASN A 32 -6.00 -2.24 6.29
N VAL A 33 -4.99 -1.47 5.87
CA VAL A 33 -5.10 -0.01 5.76
C VAL A 33 -6.14 0.38 4.70
N GLY A 34 -6.07 -0.22 3.51
CA GLY A 34 -7.03 0.12 2.46
C GLY A 34 -8.46 -0.31 2.78
N THR A 35 -8.65 -1.44 3.48
CA THR A 35 -9.97 -1.86 3.97
C THR A 35 -10.51 -0.90 5.02
N GLN A 36 -9.66 -0.41 5.92
CA GLN A 36 -10.02 0.60 6.91
C GLN A 36 -10.49 1.90 6.23
N SER A 37 -9.65 2.49 5.37
CA SER A 37 -9.97 3.73 4.66
C SER A 37 -11.23 3.59 3.79
N SER A 38 -11.41 2.44 3.15
CA SER A 38 -12.63 2.13 2.41
C SER A 38 -13.87 2.05 3.29
N THR A 39 -13.79 1.33 4.39
CA THR A 39 -14.92 1.18 5.31
C THR A 39 -15.36 2.54 5.85
N LEU A 40 -14.40 3.40 6.21
CA LEU A 40 -14.68 4.77 6.65
C LEU A 40 -15.33 5.59 5.55
N THR A 41 -14.84 5.48 4.32
CA THR A 41 -15.36 6.22 3.16
C THR A 41 -16.75 5.75 2.77
N VAL A 42 -16.99 4.45 2.60
CA VAL A 42 -18.31 3.87 2.31
C VAL A 42 -19.31 4.26 3.39
N ARG A 43 -18.93 4.16 4.67
CA ARG A 43 -19.78 4.58 5.78
C ARG A 43 -20.10 6.06 5.71
N GLY A 44 -19.11 6.92 5.47
CA GLY A 44 -19.30 8.36 5.35
C GLY A 44 -20.19 8.75 4.16
N ILE A 45 -20.14 7.98 3.06
CA ILE A 45 -21.07 8.13 1.94
C ILE A 45 -22.49 7.74 2.37
N ALA A 46 -22.66 6.58 3.01
CA ALA A 46 -23.97 6.05 3.41
C ALA A 46 -24.66 6.89 4.49
N THR A 47 -23.90 7.50 5.41
CA THR A 47 -24.44 8.38 6.46
C THR A 47 -24.65 9.83 6.01
N GLY A 48 -24.32 10.16 4.76
CA GLY A 48 -24.40 11.54 4.24
C GLY A 48 -23.34 12.49 4.81
N GLN A 49 -22.34 11.99 5.54
CA GLN A 49 -21.22 12.79 6.06
C GLN A 49 -20.26 13.26 4.96
N ILE A 50 -20.20 12.54 3.83
CA ILE A 50 -19.34 12.86 2.70
C ILE A 50 -20.14 13.58 1.61
N ASP A 51 -19.97 14.89 1.51
CA ASP A 51 -20.44 15.69 0.38
C ASP A 51 -19.44 15.61 -0.80
N SER A 52 -19.97 15.60 -2.02
CA SER A 52 -19.19 15.55 -3.27
C SER A 52 -18.27 16.76 -3.44
N LYS A 53 -18.52 17.87 -2.72
CA LYS A 53 -17.67 19.08 -2.72
C LYS A 53 -16.42 18.94 -1.85
N GLU A 54 -16.39 17.99 -0.91
CA GLU A 54 -15.27 17.79 0.02
C GLU A 54 -14.37 16.60 -0.33
N VAL A 55 -14.54 16.00 -1.51
CA VAL A 55 -13.78 14.82 -1.97
C VAL A 55 -12.27 14.99 -1.77
N LEU A 56 -11.71 16.12 -2.20
CA LEU A 56 -10.26 16.37 -2.07
C LEU A 56 -9.81 16.42 -0.61
N LYS A 57 -10.60 17.05 0.27
CA LYS A 57 -10.30 17.16 1.70
C LYS A 57 -10.28 15.78 2.37
N ILE A 58 -11.20 14.91 1.98
CA ILE A 58 -11.27 13.53 2.50
C ILE A 58 -10.07 12.71 2.02
N VAL A 59 -9.72 12.81 0.73
CA VAL A 59 -8.56 12.11 0.17
C VAL A 59 -7.26 12.57 0.85
N LEU A 60 -7.09 13.87 1.07
CA LEU A 60 -5.92 14.41 1.78
C LEU A 60 -5.89 13.99 3.26
N HIS A 61 -7.05 13.90 3.91
CA HIS A 61 -7.14 13.40 5.28
C HIS A 61 -6.68 11.95 5.38
N GLU A 62 -7.22 11.07 4.52
CA GLU A 62 -6.87 9.65 4.51
C GLU A 62 -5.42 9.41 4.02
N PHE A 63 -4.92 10.23 3.10
CA PHE A 63 -3.50 10.25 2.76
C PHE A 63 -2.64 10.57 3.99
N SER A 64 -3.02 11.58 4.79
CA SER A 64 -2.29 11.93 6.01
C SER A 64 -2.36 10.82 7.06
N VAL A 65 -3.50 10.14 7.21
CA VAL A 65 -3.65 8.97 8.09
C VAL A 65 -2.73 7.85 7.61
N GLY A 66 -2.76 7.53 6.32
CA GLY A 66 -1.88 6.52 5.71
C GLY A 66 -0.40 6.86 5.86
N PHE A 67 -0.03 8.13 5.76
CA PHE A 67 1.33 8.62 6.01
C PHE A 67 1.77 8.38 7.45
N SER A 68 0.96 8.79 8.42
CA SER A 68 1.29 8.67 9.85
C SER A 68 1.32 7.22 10.32
N VAL A 69 0.28 6.45 10.02
CA VAL A 69 0.20 5.02 10.37
C VAL A 69 1.28 4.25 9.62
N GLY A 70 1.47 4.54 8.34
CA GLY A 70 2.50 3.94 7.52
C GLY A 70 3.89 4.18 8.09
N LEU A 71 4.18 5.40 8.55
CA LEU A 71 5.50 5.74 9.09
C LEU A 71 5.79 4.90 10.34
N ILE A 72 4.85 4.85 11.28
CA ILE A 72 5.00 4.05 12.52
C ILE A 72 5.19 2.57 12.19
N CYS A 73 4.34 2.01 11.33
CA CYS A 73 4.43 0.60 10.95
C CYS A 73 5.73 0.29 10.20
N SER A 74 6.14 1.14 9.25
CA SER A 74 7.38 0.95 8.49
C SER A 74 8.63 1.01 9.36
N LEU A 75 8.67 1.85 10.38
CA LEU A 75 9.77 1.91 11.34
C LEU A 75 9.84 0.63 12.17
N LEU A 76 8.70 0.09 12.60
CA LEU A 76 8.65 -1.21 13.27
C LEU A 76 9.10 -2.35 12.34
N VAL A 77 8.69 -2.33 11.07
CA VAL A 77 9.11 -3.34 10.09
C VAL A 77 10.61 -3.23 9.80
N ALA A 78 11.15 -2.03 9.60
CA ALA A 78 12.59 -1.82 9.39
C ALA A 78 13.39 -2.29 10.61
N PHE A 79 12.93 -1.96 11.82
CA PHE A 79 13.56 -2.40 13.07
C PHE A 79 13.55 -3.93 13.19
N MET A 80 12.40 -4.57 13.02
CA MET A 80 12.29 -6.04 13.09
C MET A 80 13.14 -6.72 12.01
N THR A 81 13.16 -6.17 10.79
CA THR A 81 13.96 -6.69 9.68
C THR A 81 15.45 -6.63 9.99
N PHE A 82 15.89 -5.52 10.61
CA PHE A 82 17.28 -5.33 11.01
C PHE A 82 17.69 -6.34 12.09
N VAL A 83 16.84 -6.56 13.09
CA VAL A 83 17.10 -7.53 14.16
C VAL A 83 17.21 -8.96 13.61
N LEU A 84 16.40 -9.30 12.59
CA LEU A 84 16.36 -10.65 12.03
C LEU A 84 17.48 -10.93 11.01
N ASN A 85 17.84 -9.95 10.17
CA ASN A 85 18.75 -10.17 9.04
C ASN A 85 20.13 -9.52 9.22
N GLY A 86 20.29 -8.58 10.17
CA GLY A 86 21.52 -7.82 10.38
C GLY A 86 21.85 -6.78 9.30
N GLU A 87 21.11 -6.75 8.20
CA GLU A 87 21.35 -5.84 7.07
C GLU A 87 20.58 -4.53 7.21
N MET A 88 21.24 -3.49 7.71
CA MET A 88 20.62 -2.17 7.94
C MET A 88 20.09 -1.53 6.65
N VAL A 89 20.85 -1.61 5.55
CA VAL A 89 20.46 -0.99 4.27
C VAL A 89 19.22 -1.65 3.70
N LEU A 90 19.17 -2.99 3.64
CA LEU A 90 18.00 -3.73 3.17
C LEU A 90 16.77 -3.42 4.04
N SER A 91 16.95 -3.35 5.35
CA SER A 91 15.89 -3.05 6.30
C SER A 91 15.25 -1.66 6.06
N LEU A 92 16.06 -0.66 5.75
CA LEU A 92 15.59 0.69 5.40
C LEU A 92 14.88 0.69 4.04
N ILE A 93 15.41 -0.01 3.04
CA ILE A 93 14.80 -0.12 1.71
C ILE A 93 13.39 -0.71 1.83
N VAL A 94 13.25 -1.84 2.54
CA VAL A 94 11.96 -2.49 2.78
C VAL A 94 11.03 -1.58 3.56
N GLY A 95 11.52 -0.89 4.60
CA GLY A 95 10.74 0.07 5.37
C GLY A 95 10.15 1.19 4.50
N VAL A 96 10.97 1.85 3.69
CA VAL A 96 10.53 2.92 2.79
C VAL A 96 9.52 2.41 1.76
N ALA A 97 9.76 1.23 1.19
CA ALA A 97 8.85 0.61 0.23
C ALA A 97 7.49 0.25 0.87
N MET A 98 7.49 -0.27 2.11
CA MET A 98 6.27 -0.52 2.90
C MET A 98 5.51 0.75 3.23
N TRP A 99 6.22 1.80 3.60
CA TRP A 99 5.62 3.09 3.90
C TRP A 99 4.85 3.67 2.71
N ALA A 100 5.49 3.70 1.53
CA ALA A 100 4.87 4.16 0.29
C ALA A 100 3.66 3.30 -0.11
N ASN A 101 3.75 1.98 0.08
CA ASN A 101 2.63 1.06 -0.15
C ASN A 101 1.43 1.40 0.77
N MET A 102 1.65 1.63 2.06
CA MET A 102 0.58 1.91 3.01
C MET A 102 -0.13 3.24 2.72
N ILE A 103 0.63 4.29 2.35
CA ILE A 103 0.05 5.56 1.89
C ILE A 103 -0.86 5.34 0.67
N THR A 104 -0.36 4.55 -0.29
CA THR A 104 -1.10 4.24 -1.51
C THR A 104 -2.35 3.43 -1.20
N ALA A 105 -2.27 2.44 -0.30
CA ALA A 105 -3.40 1.62 0.10
C ALA A 105 -4.51 2.44 0.77
N ALA A 106 -4.17 3.36 1.67
CA ALA A 106 -5.14 4.29 2.28
C ALA A 106 -5.83 5.12 1.19
N THR A 107 -5.02 5.72 0.31
CA THR A 107 -5.50 6.57 -0.78
C THR A 107 -6.44 5.81 -1.73
N ILE A 108 -6.09 4.58 -2.13
CA ILE A 108 -6.93 3.73 -2.98
C ILE A 108 -8.22 3.31 -2.24
N GLY A 109 -8.10 2.94 -0.97
CA GLY A 109 -9.23 2.62 -0.11
C GLY A 109 -10.26 3.74 -0.08
N THR A 110 -9.81 5.00 -0.11
CA THR A 110 -10.69 6.17 -0.18
C THR A 110 -11.18 6.50 -1.59
N LEU A 111 -10.30 6.43 -2.60
CA LEU A 111 -10.64 6.85 -3.96
C LEU A 111 -11.66 5.91 -4.63
N VAL A 112 -11.53 4.59 -4.46
CA VAL A 112 -12.39 3.62 -5.15
C VAL A 112 -13.87 3.81 -4.80
N PRO A 113 -14.28 3.88 -3.52
CA PRO A 113 -15.67 4.17 -3.15
C PRO A 113 -16.18 5.52 -3.67
N LEU A 114 -15.33 6.56 -3.66
CA LEU A 114 -15.71 7.89 -4.15
C LEU A 114 -15.92 7.90 -5.67
N ILE A 115 -15.10 7.16 -6.42
CA ILE A 115 -15.28 6.98 -7.86
C ILE A 115 -16.61 6.27 -8.13
N PHE A 116 -16.90 5.17 -7.43
CA PHE A 116 -18.16 4.44 -7.57
C PHE A 116 -19.38 5.32 -7.27
N LYS A 117 -19.36 6.09 -6.18
CA LYS A 117 -20.40 7.08 -5.90
C LYS A 117 -20.59 8.05 -7.06
N ARG A 118 -19.49 8.53 -7.65
CA ARG A 118 -19.53 9.52 -8.75
C ARG A 118 -20.09 8.95 -10.05
N VAL A 119 -19.86 7.67 -10.34
CA VAL A 119 -20.40 6.99 -11.53
C VAL A 119 -21.76 6.33 -11.30
N GLY A 120 -22.35 6.48 -10.10
CA GLY A 120 -23.68 5.94 -9.76
C GLY A 120 -23.70 4.45 -9.42
N VAL A 121 -22.54 3.85 -9.12
CA VAL A 121 -22.42 2.46 -8.65
C VAL A 121 -22.42 2.44 -7.13
N ASP A 122 -23.15 1.50 -6.52
CA ASP A 122 -23.19 1.35 -5.05
C ASP A 122 -21.80 1.00 -4.49
N PRO A 123 -21.16 1.91 -3.72
CA PRO A 123 -19.85 1.66 -3.15
C PRO A 123 -19.84 0.50 -2.15
N ALA A 124 -20.93 0.21 -1.45
CA ALA A 124 -20.96 -0.84 -0.44
C ALA A 124 -20.83 -2.25 -1.05
N VAL A 125 -21.34 -2.44 -2.26
CA VAL A 125 -21.32 -3.73 -2.96
C VAL A 125 -20.08 -3.88 -3.83
N ALA A 126 -19.72 -2.83 -4.58
CA ALA A 126 -18.66 -2.92 -5.56
C ALA A 126 -17.25 -2.72 -4.97
N SER A 127 -17.08 -1.97 -3.87
CA SER A 127 -15.73 -1.52 -3.47
C SER A 127 -14.83 -2.67 -3.00
N ALA A 128 -15.34 -3.64 -2.26
CA ALA A 128 -14.52 -4.68 -1.63
C ALA A 128 -13.61 -5.47 -2.62
N PRO A 129 -14.13 -6.13 -3.68
CA PRO A 129 -13.29 -6.88 -4.61
C PRO A 129 -12.35 -6.00 -5.43
N PHE A 130 -12.79 -4.79 -5.81
CA PHE A 130 -11.97 -3.87 -6.60
C PHE A 130 -10.83 -3.27 -5.78
N ILE A 131 -11.07 -2.95 -4.52
CA ILE A 131 -10.04 -2.41 -3.62
C ILE A 131 -8.95 -3.44 -3.40
N SER A 132 -9.29 -4.65 -2.95
CA SER A 132 -8.28 -5.68 -2.68
C SER A 132 -7.42 -5.96 -3.91
N THR A 133 -8.05 -6.10 -5.08
CA THR A 133 -7.33 -6.32 -6.34
C THR A 133 -6.41 -5.15 -6.69
N THR A 134 -6.89 -3.91 -6.51
CA THR A 134 -6.10 -2.72 -6.83
C THR A 134 -4.91 -2.62 -5.88
N ILE A 135 -5.12 -2.81 -4.57
CA ILE A 135 -4.06 -2.80 -3.55
C ILE A 135 -3.02 -3.88 -3.84
N ASP A 136 -3.43 -5.10 -4.21
CA ASP A 136 -2.49 -6.18 -4.53
C ASP A 136 -1.59 -5.81 -5.72
N ILE A 137 -2.18 -5.24 -6.78
CA ILE A 137 -1.45 -4.83 -7.99
C ILE A 137 -0.52 -3.65 -7.69
N THR A 138 -1.06 -2.58 -7.12
CA THR A 138 -0.28 -1.35 -6.87
C THR A 138 0.76 -1.56 -5.80
N GLY A 139 0.45 -2.33 -4.76
CA GLY A 139 1.34 -2.54 -3.64
C GLY A 139 2.57 -3.34 -4.02
N ILE A 140 2.39 -4.45 -4.75
CA ILE A 140 3.51 -5.23 -5.29
C ILE A 140 4.33 -4.39 -6.27
N SER A 141 3.67 -3.63 -7.15
CA SER A 141 4.37 -2.77 -8.11
C SER A 141 5.23 -1.71 -7.42
N ILE A 142 4.68 -0.99 -6.43
CA ILE A 142 5.40 0.04 -5.67
C ILE A 142 6.55 -0.58 -4.89
N TYR A 143 6.31 -1.69 -4.22
CA TYR A 143 7.33 -2.34 -3.41
C TYR A 143 8.54 -2.79 -4.23
N PHE A 144 8.30 -3.49 -5.32
CA PHE A 144 9.40 -3.96 -6.16
C PHE A 144 10.08 -2.82 -6.91
N THR A 145 9.33 -1.82 -7.38
CA THR A 145 9.91 -0.66 -8.06
C THR A 145 10.84 0.11 -7.13
N LEU A 146 10.36 0.45 -5.92
CA LEU A 146 11.18 1.17 -4.94
C LEU A 146 12.35 0.34 -4.45
N THR A 147 12.15 -0.95 -4.16
CA THR A 147 13.23 -1.84 -3.76
C THR A 147 14.31 -1.90 -4.84
N THR A 148 13.93 -2.07 -6.11
CA THR A 148 14.87 -2.12 -7.25
C THR A 148 15.65 -0.81 -7.41
N ILE A 149 14.95 0.33 -7.38
CA ILE A 149 15.59 1.65 -7.51
C ILE A 149 16.57 1.88 -6.35
N LEU A 150 16.15 1.61 -5.11
CA LEU A 150 16.98 1.89 -3.95
C LEU A 150 18.17 0.93 -3.86
N MET A 151 18.00 -0.36 -4.15
CA MET A 151 19.12 -1.31 -4.21
C MET A 151 20.17 -0.88 -5.24
N SER A 152 19.74 -0.30 -6.37
CA SER A 152 20.65 0.19 -7.40
C SER A 152 21.46 1.39 -6.92
N GLN A 153 20.87 2.28 -6.12
CA GLN A 153 21.58 3.43 -5.55
C GLN A 153 22.62 3.02 -4.51
N PHE A 154 22.40 1.91 -3.82
CA PHE A 154 23.31 1.38 -2.80
C PHE A 154 24.27 0.30 -3.32
N ASN A 155 24.34 0.06 -4.64
CA ASN A 155 25.17 -0.97 -5.28
C ASN A 155 24.97 -2.38 -4.67
N LEU A 156 23.72 -2.76 -4.39
CA LEU A 156 23.34 -4.07 -3.85
C LEU A 156 23.01 -5.10 -4.95
N PHE A 157 23.56 -4.91 -6.16
CA PHE A 157 23.42 -5.78 -7.32
C PHE A 157 24.76 -6.36 -7.76
#